data_AF-A0A524ASF9-F1
#
_entry.id   AF-A0A524ASF9-F1
#
_cell.length_a   1.000
_cell.length_b   1.000
_cell.length_c   1.000
_cell.angle_alpha   90.00
_cell.angle_beta   90.00
_cell.angle_gamma   90.00
#
_symmetry.space_group_name_H-M   'P 1'
#
loop_
_entity.id
_entity.type
_entity.pdbx_description
1 polymer ?
#
loop_
_entity_poly.entity_id
_entity_poly.type
_entity_poly.pdbx_seq_one_letter_code
_entity_poly.pdbx_strand_id
1 'polypeptide(L)'
;MRRWRKLPSPQKAPSSRACTGRGERWPSSWPRPRRAKTLSAPLKKGGYAGMRCREASEMMSLRLDSELHPQEEQALLQHVLSCDSCRAEWEAIQRACALFRSPTFAAPPPDLSSKVMTRIRRHESQLAILRNGVVLLLGIVILTSFCLSFWLMAAPPIESVLGNPPLVSAMATIVVGVVTTLVTLLRAVALVAQAVVAGPGCIGLLSYVAVAGALAMWWIRLVWGRRGLAPRRETL
;
A
#
# COMPACT_ATOMS: atom_id res chain seq x y z
N MET A 1 -2.76 -45.08 48.03
CA MET A 1 -3.90 -44.50 47.28
C MET A 1 -3.34 -43.61 46.17
N ARG A 2 -3.47 -44.07 44.91
CA ARG A 2 -2.90 -43.46 43.70
C ARG A 2 -3.91 -42.47 43.12
N ARG A 3 -3.54 -41.20 42.94
CA ARG A 3 -4.39 -40.19 42.29
C ARG A 3 -3.67 -39.62 41.08
N TRP A 4 -3.70 -40.38 39.98
CA TRP A 4 -3.24 -39.94 38.66
C TRP A 4 -4.23 -38.90 38.13
N ARG A 5 -3.78 -37.65 38.01
CA ARG A 5 -4.50 -36.57 37.33
C ARG A 5 -4.49 -36.86 35.83
N LYS A 6 -5.69 -36.86 35.23
CA LYS A 6 -5.93 -37.00 33.80
C LYS A 6 -5.10 -35.97 33.01
N LEU A 7 -4.23 -36.46 32.11
CA LEU A 7 -3.62 -35.67 31.05
C LEU A 7 -4.69 -35.37 29.98
N PRO A 8 -4.79 -34.14 29.47
CA PRO A 8 -5.64 -33.84 28.31
C PRO A 8 -5.04 -34.44 27.03
N SER A 9 -5.91 -34.97 26.19
CA SER A 9 -5.66 -35.55 24.87
C SER A 9 -4.93 -34.60 23.91
N PRO A 10 -4.09 -35.11 22.99
CA PRO A 10 -3.43 -34.28 21.98
C PRO A 10 -4.46 -33.67 21.02
N GLN A 11 -4.52 -32.34 20.99
CA GLN A 11 -5.26 -31.59 19.98
C GLN A 11 -4.67 -31.87 18.60
N LYS A 12 -5.57 -32.16 17.66
CA LYS A 12 -5.32 -32.41 16.24
C LYS A 12 -4.47 -31.28 15.64
N ALA A 13 -3.38 -31.66 14.98
CA ALA A 13 -2.56 -30.77 14.16
C ALA A 13 -3.42 -30.15 13.03
N PRO A 14 -3.31 -28.84 12.76
CA PRO A 14 -3.95 -28.23 11.61
C PRO A 14 -3.30 -28.69 10.30
N SER A 15 -4.16 -29.17 9.41
CA SER A 15 -3.92 -29.57 8.02
C SER A 15 -3.12 -28.53 7.23
N SER A 16 -1.97 -28.94 6.69
CA SER A 16 -1.04 -28.20 5.83
C SER A 16 -1.54 -27.93 4.40
N ARG A 17 -2.82 -27.62 4.22
CA ARG A 17 -3.41 -27.30 2.91
C ARG A 17 -3.89 -25.84 2.88
N ALA A 18 -2.99 -24.93 2.53
CA ALA A 18 -3.29 -23.66 1.84
C ALA A 18 -2.02 -22.81 1.67
N CYS A 19 -1.08 -23.27 0.84
CA CYS A 19 -0.03 -22.41 0.28
C CYS A 19 -0.16 -22.41 -1.25
N THR A 20 -1.29 -21.95 -1.77
CA THR A 20 -1.39 -21.49 -3.16
C THR A 20 -1.20 -19.98 -3.17
N GLY A 21 0.04 -19.58 -2.85
CA GLY A 21 0.54 -18.21 -2.95
C GLY A 21 0.65 -17.82 -4.42
N ARG A 22 -0.44 -17.26 -4.92
CA ARG A 22 -0.54 -16.47 -6.15
C ARG A 22 0.63 -15.47 -6.20
N GLY A 23 1.43 -15.52 -7.27
CA GLY A 23 2.61 -14.68 -7.44
C GLY A 23 2.27 -13.20 -7.31
N GLU A 24 2.57 -12.62 -6.15
CA GLU A 24 2.43 -11.19 -5.93
C GLU A 24 3.59 -10.48 -6.62
N ARG A 25 3.19 -9.62 -7.55
CA ARG A 25 4.02 -8.73 -8.34
C ARG A 25 4.68 -7.72 -7.40
N TRP A 26 5.99 -7.85 -7.21
CA TRP A 26 6.79 -6.94 -6.39
C TRP A 26 6.59 -5.47 -6.83
N PRO A 27 6.46 -4.52 -5.88
CA PRO A 27 6.36 -3.09 -6.18
C PRO A 27 7.63 -2.59 -6.88
N SER A 28 7.47 -1.83 -7.97
CA SER A 28 8.57 -1.37 -8.84
C SER A 28 9.57 -0.41 -8.18
N SER A 29 9.31 0.05 -6.95
CA SER A 29 10.11 1.04 -6.23
C SER A 29 11.21 0.46 -5.35
N TRP A 30 11.29 -0.86 -5.17
CA TRP A 30 12.37 -1.47 -4.41
C TRP A 30 13.64 -1.58 -5.26
N PRO A 31 14.83 -1.19 -4.73
CA PRO A 31 16.08 -1.54 -5.37
C PRO A 31 16.14 -3.06 -5.44
N ARG A 32 16.13 -3.61 -6.66
CA ARG A 32 16.24 -5.05 -6.88
C ARG A 32 17.47 -5.53 -6.08
N PRO A 33 17.38 -6.63 -5.32
CA PRO A 33 18.57 -7.24 -4.76
C PRO A 33 19.55 -7.38 -5.92
N ARG A 34 20.76 -6.84 -5.72
CA ARG A 34 21.81 -6.78 -6.73
C ARG A 34 22.05 -8.24 -7.11
N ARG A 35 21.43 -8.66 -8.21
CA ARG A 35 21.44 -10.03 -8.72
C ARG A 35 22.89 -10.44 -8.71
N ALA A 36 23.27 -11.27 -7.73
CA ALA A 36 24.57 -11.88 -7.66
C ALA A 36 24.79 -12.42 -9.06
N LYS A 37 25.79 -11.87 -9.76
CA LYS A 37 26.11 -12.32 -11.10
C LYS A 37 26.29 -13.81 -10.97
N THR A 38 25.37 -14.51 -11.60
CA THR A 38 25.40 -15.94 -11.82
C THR A 38 26.80 -16.26 -12.31
N LEU A 39 27.62 -16.81 -11.42
CA LEU A 39 28.70 -17.73 -11.75
C LEU A 39 28.06 -19.04 -12.25
N SER A 40 27.15 -18.94 -13.22
CA SER A 40 26.73 -20.06 -14.04
C SER A 40 27.77 -20.21 -15.14
N ALA A 41 28.96 -20.63 -14.74
CA ALA A 41 29.87 -21.31 -15.65
C ALA A 41 29.22 -22.66 -16.03
N PRO A 42 29.38 -23.13 -17.27
CA PRO A 42 28.76 -24.37 -17.72
C PRO A 42 29.35 -25.54 -16.90
N LEU A 43 28.47 -26.33 -16.29
CA LEU A 43 28.79 -27.58 -15.59
C LEU A 43 29.47 -28.54 -16.56
N LYS A 44 30.81 -28.50 -16.57
CA LYS A 44 31.65 -29.47 -17.27
C LYS A 44 31.59 -30.77 -16.48
N LYS A 45 30.85 -31.74 -17.00
CA LYS A 45 30.86 -33.14 -16.53
C LYS A 45 32.30 -33.65 -16.54
N GLY A 46 32.85 -33.90 -15.36
CA GLY A 46 34.11 -34.62 -15.16
C GLY A 46 35.20 -33.77 -14.48
N GLY A 47 35.39 -33.98 -13.17
CA GLY A 47 36.61 -33.52 -12.49
C GLY A 47 36.43 -32.90 -11.10
N TYR A 48 35.73 -33.55 -10.17
CA TYR A 48 35.73 -33.09 -8.75
C TYR A 48 37.06 -33.35 -8.02
N ALA A 49 38.08 -33.85 -8.70
CA ALA A 49 39.44 -34.03 -8.17
C ALA A 49 40.30 -32.75 -8.19
N GLY A 50 39.79 -31.63 -8.73
CA GLY A 50 40.55 -30.39 -8.92
C GLY A 50 40.01 -29.14 -8.21
N MET A 51 39.10 -29.28 -7.23
CA MET A 51 38.64 -28.13 -6.44
C MET A 51 39.80 -27.53 -5.66
N ARG A 52 39.98 -26.21 -5.71
CA ARG A 52 41.03 -25.52 -4.96
C ARG A 52 40.58 -25.28 -3.53
N CYS A 53 41.48 -25.38 -2.55
CA CYS A 53 41.15 -25.15 -1.13
C CYS A 53 40.44 -23.80 -0.89
N ARG A 54 40.81 -22.76 -1.66
CA ARG A 54 40.16 -21.44 -1.60
C ARG A 54 38.69 -21.49 -2.03
N GLU A 55 38.37 -22.23 -3.09
CA GLU A 55 36.98 -22.38 -3.56
C GLU A 55 36.16 -23.18 -2.56
N ALA A 56 36.77 -24.19 -1.92
CA ALA A 56 36.13 -24.94 -0.85
C ALA A 56 35.75 -24.04 0.33
N SER A 57 36.64 -23.14 0.78
CA SER A 57 36.36 -22.18 1.86
C SER A 57 35.19 -21.22 1.52
N GLU A 58 35.11 -20.74 0.27
CA GLU A 58 33.96 -19.95 -0.20
C GLU A 58 32.65 -20.76 -0.18
N MET A 59 32.69 -22.03 -0.63
CA MET A 59 31.54 -22.94 -0.57
C MET A 59 31.13 -23.30 0.87
N MET A 60 32.07 -23.40 1.81
CA MET A 60 31.77 -23.58 3.24
C MET A 60 30.93 -22.43 3.79
N SER A 61 31.24 -21.18 3.40
CA SER A 61 30.47 -20.00 3.81
C SER A 61 29.05 -20.02 3.22
N LEU A 62 28.94 -20.29 1.91
CA LEU A 62 27.63 -20.44 1.24
C LEU A 62 26.78 -21.56 1.85
N ARG A 63 27.42 -22.66 2.29
CA ARG A 63 26.73 -23.77 2.98
C ARG A 63 26.10 -23.32 4.29
N LEU A 64 26.77 -22.46 5.06
CA LEU A 64 26.28 -21.92 6.33
C LEU A 64 25.10 -20.99 6.13
N ASP A 65 25.15 -20.18 5.07
CA ASP A 65 24.06 -19.27 4.69
C ASP A 65 22.88 -19.98 4.01
N SER A 66 22.95 -21.32 3.87
CA SER A 66 21.97 -22.16 3.18
C SER A 66 21.74 -21.80 1.70
N GLU A 67 22.75 -21.20 1.05
CA GLU A 67 22.71 -20.77 -0.36
C GLU A 67 23.38 -21.76 -1.33
N LEU A 68 23.98 -22.86 -0.84
CA LEU A 68 24.70 -23.83 -1.65
C LEU A 68 23.76 -24.87 -2.30
N HIS A 69 23.96 -25.17 -3.59
CA HIS A 69 23.14 -26.15 -4.31
C HIS A 69 23.53 -27.60 -3.96
N PRO A 70 22.61 -28.59 -3.95
CA PRO A 70 22.90 -29.97 -3.54
C PRO A 70 24.08 -30.65 -4.26
N GLN A 71 24.29 -30.34 -5.54
CA GLN A 71 25.40 -30.89 -6.32
C GLN A 71 26.77 -30.33 -5.88
N GLU A 72 26.80 -29.06 -5.51
CA GLU A 72 27.99 -28.36 -5.03
C GLU A 72 28.32 -28.78 -3.60
N GLU A 73 27.30 -29.04 -2.79
CA GLU A 73 27.48 -29.61 -1.45
C GLU A 73 28.18 -30.97 -1.50
N GLN A 74 27.78 -31.85 -2.42
CA GLN A 74 28.43 -33.15 -2.58
C GLN A 74 29.90 -33.01 -2.98
N ALA A 75 30.22 -32.06 -3.86
CA ALA A 75 31.58 -31.76 -4.28
C ALA A 75 32.43 -31.19 -3.14
N LEU A 76 31.87 -30.28 -2.35
CA LEU A 76 32.49 -29.73 -1.15
C LEU A 76 32.80 -30.84 -0.13
N LEU A 77 31.83 -31.71 0.15
CA LEU A 77 32.02 -32.82 1.08
C LEU A 77 33.11 -33.78 0.60
N GLN A 78 33.16 -34.07 -0.71
CA GLN A 78 34.22 -34.89 -1.28
C GLN A 78 35.61 -34.25 -1.08
N HIS A 79 35.72 -32.94 -1.26
CA HIS A 79 36.98 -32.21 -1.06
C HIS A 79 37.39 -32.15 0.42
N VAL A 80 36.44 -31.89 1.33
CA VAL A 80 36.67 -31.91 2.78
C VAL A 80 37.12 -33.28 3.28
N LEU A 81 36.64 -34.36 2.65
CA LEU A 81 37.09 -35.71 2.96
C LEU A 81 38.50 -36.01 2.42
N SER A 82 38.91 -35.41 1.31
CA SER A 82 40.23 -35.67 0.71
C SER A 82 41.34 -34.73 1.17
N CYS A 83 41.01 -33.57 1.75
CA CYS A 83 41.98 -32.55 2.14
C CYS A 83 41.93 -32.23 3.64
N ASP A 84 43.02 -32.53 4.36
CA ASP A 84 43.10 -32.36 5.82
C ASP A 84 43.02 -30.90 6.27
N SER A 85 43.56 -29.95 5.48
CA SER A 85 43.49 -28.53 5.81
C SER A 85 42.05 -28.00 5.76
N CYS A 86 41.32 -28.32 4.68
CA CYS A 86 39.91 -27.96 4.54
C CYS A 86 39.04 -28.68 5.57
N ARG A 87 39.39 -29.90 5.99
CA ARG A 87 38.72 -30.60 7.10
C ARG A 87 38.88 -29.85 8.41
N ALA A 88 40.11 -29.47 8.77
CA ALA A 88 40.38 -28.73 9.99
C ALA A 88 39.67 -27.37 10.01
N GLU A 89 39.64 -26.66 8.88
CA GLU A 89 38.91 -25.40 8.70
C GLU A 89 37.40 -25.61 8.89
N TRP A 90 36.82 -26.62 8.24
CA TRP A 90 35.39 -26.92 8.36
C TRP A 90 34.99 -27.29 9.80
N GLU A 91 35.79 -28.09 10.49
CA GLU A 91 35.57 -28.42 11.90
C GLU A 91 35.69 -27.20 12.81
N ALA A 92 36.63 -26.28 12.54
CA ALA A 92 36.76 -25.03 13.29
C ALA A 92 35.51 -24.15 13.12
N ILE A 93 35.01 -24.02 11.89
CA ILE A 93 33.80 -23.25 11.59
C ILE A 93 32.57 -23.89 12.26
N GLN A 94 32.40 -25.21 12.16
CA GLN A 94 31.29 -25.90 12.83
C GLN A 94 31.33 -25.76 14.35
N ARG A 95 32.53 -25.80 14.96
CA ARG A 95 32.70 -25.53 16.40
C ARG A 95 32.28 -24.10 16.74
N ALA A 96 32.67 -23.10 15.95
CA ALA A 96 32.24 -21.73 16.14
C ALA A 96 30.71 -21.59 16.03
N CYS A 97 30.10 -22.17 15.00
CA CYS A 97 28.64 -22.17 14.83
C CYS A 97 27.91 -22.87 15.99
N ALA A 98 28.48 -23.93 16.56
CA ALA A 98 27.90 -24.62 17.71
C ALA A 98 27.82 -23.70 18.95
N LEU A 99 28.81 -22.83 19.16
CA LEU A 99 28.76 -21.82 20.24
C LEU A 99 27.59 -20.84 20.07
N PHE A 100 27.22 -20.53 18.82
CA PHE A 100 26.08 -19.65 18.51
C PHE A 100 24.73 -20.37 18.42
N ARG A 101 24.67 -21.71 18.51
CA ARG A 101 23.40 -22.47 18.49
C ARG A 101 22.66 -22.45 19.82
N SER A 102 23.36 -22.17 20.91
CA SER A 102 22.79 -22.03 22.25
C SER A 102 22.89 -20.58 22.78
N PRO A 103 22.41 -19.56 22.04
CA PRO A 103 22.39 -18.23 22.60
C PRO A 103 21.29 -18.21 23.67
N THR A 104 21.64 -17.77 24.86
CA THR A 104 20.65 -17.27 25.82
C THR A 104 20.00 -16.07 25.14
N PHE A 105 18.81 -16.26 24.56
CA PHE A 105 18.08 -15.19 23.92
C PHE A 105 17.79 -14.11 24.97
N ALA A 106 18.49 -12.99 24.86
CA ALA A 106 18.12 -11.80 25.61
C ALA A 106 16.72 -11.40 25.14
N ALA A 107 15.78 -11.32 26.08
CA ALA A 107 14.44 -10.87 25.76
C ALA A 107 14.52 -9.46 25.15
N PRO A 108 13.89 -9.22 23.99
CA PRO A 108 13.86 -7.87 23.43
C PRO A 108 13.16 -6.93 24.41
N PRO A 109 13.56 -5.65 24.45
CA PRO A 109 12.88 -4.68 25.31
C PRO A 109 11.40 -4.62 24.93
N PRO A 110 10.47 -4.54 25.91
CA PRO A 110 9.03 -4.65 25.67
C PRO A 110 8.50 -3.60 24.68
N ASP A 111 9.19 -2.46 24.58
CA ASP A 111 8.86 -1.34 23.68
C ASP A 111 9.43 -1.45 22.26
N LEU A 112 10.22 -2.48 21.93
CA LEU A 112 10.78 -2.60 20.58
C LEU A 112 9.66 -2.67 19.53
N SER A 113 8.68 -3.53 19.78
CA SER A 113 7.54 -3.75 18.88
C SER A 113 6.74 -2.47 18.65
N SER A 114 6.45 -1.72 19.73
CA SER A 114 5.70 -0.47 19.64
C SER A 114 6.49 0.59 18.88
N LYS A 115 7.78 0.78 19.20
CA LYS A 115 8.65 1.75 18.52
C LYS A 115 8.80 1.45 17.03
N VAL A 116 9.00 0.19 16.65
CA VAL A 116 9.11 -0.23 15.25
C VAL A 116 7.80 0.00 14.50
N MET A 117 6.67 -0.44 15.06
CA MET A 117 5.37 -0.26 14.42
C MET A 117 4.98 1.22 14.26
N THR A 118 5.36 2.06 15.22
CA THR A 118 5.13 3.51 15.13
C THR A 118 5.94 4.13 13.98
N ARG A 119 7.19 3.70 13.80
CA ARG A 119 8.02 4.14 12.67
C ARG A 119 7.46 3.67 11.32
N ILE A 120 6.99 2.42 11.23
CA ILE A 120 6.37 1.87 10.02
C ILE A 120 5.12 2.67 9.64
N ARG A 121 4.20 2.88 10.59
CA ARG A 121 2.97 3.66 10.36
C ARG A 121 3.26 5.10 9.93
N ARG A 122 4.28 5.74 10.52
CA ARG A 122 4.70 7.09 10.11
C ARG A 122 5.12 7.12 8.64
N HIS A 123 5.91 6.13 8.21
CA HIS A 123 6.37 6.04 6.84
C HIS A 123 5.22 5.79 5.84
N GLU A 124 4.28 4.90 6.17
CA GLU A 124 3.11 4.65 5.33
C GLU A 124 2.19 5.87 5.22
N SER A 125 2.01 6.61 6.33
CA SER A 125 1.17 7.82 6.34
C SER A 125 1.74 8.94 5.49
N GLN A 126 3.07 9.12 5.47
CA GLN A 126 3.72 10.15 4.67
C GLN A 126 3.54 9.89 3.16
N LEU A 127 3.69 8.64 2.73
CA LEU A 127 3.46 8.25 1.34
C LEU A 127 1.99 8.38 0.95
N ALA A 128 1.06 8.05 1.85
CA ALA A 128 -0.37 8.21 1.61
C ALA A 128 -0.76 9.69 1.47
N ILE A 129 -0.20 10.58 2.29
CA ILE A 129 -0.42 12.03 2.19
C ILE A 129 0.13 12.56 0.86
N LEU A 130 1.34 12.17 0.47
CA LEU A 130 1.94 12.60 -0.79
C LEU A 130 1.08 12.15 -2.00
N ARG A 131 0.67 10.86 -2.01
CA ARG A 131 -0.16 10.31 -3.08
C ARG A 131 -1.51 11.02 -3.16
N ASN A 132 -2.18 11.21 -2.03
CA ASN A 132 -3.48 11.88 -1.99
C ASN A 132 -3.35 13.36 -2.40
N GLY A 133 -2.27 14.03 -1.99
CA GLY A 133 -1.97 15.40 -2.40
C GLY A 133 -1.76 15.53 -3.91
N VAL A 134 -1.03 14.60 -4.53
CA VAL A 134 -0.85 14.57 -5.99
C VAL A 134 -2.17 14.38 -6.72
N VAL A 135 -3.03 13.45 -6.26
CA VAL A 135 -4.36 13.24 -6.86
C VAL A 135 -5.23 14.50 -6.75
N LEU A 136 -5.18 15.19 -5.62
CA LEU A 136 -5.94 16.42 -5.39
C LEU A 136 -5.45 17.57 -6.29
N LEU A 137 -4.13 17.74 -6.42
CA LEU A 137 -3.54 18.71 -7.35
C LEU A 137 -3.91 18.40 -8.81
N LEU A 138 -3.86 17.13 -9.22
CA LEU A 138 -4.28 16.72 -10.56
C LEU A 138 -5.76 17.06 -10.82
N GLY A 139 -6.63 16.80 -9.86
CA GLY A 139 -8.04 17.18 -9.93
C GLY A 139 -8.25 18.68 -10.08
N ILE A 140 -7.51 19.50 -9.32
CA ILE A 140 -7.55 20.97 -9.43
C ILE A 140 -7.08 21.42 -10.82
N VAL A 141 -5.95 20.90 -11.29
CA VAL A 141 -5.39 21.27 -12.61
C VAL A 141 -6.37 20.93 -13.75
N ILE A 142 -7.01 19.77 -13.69
CA ILE A 142 -8.02 19.36 -14.69
C ILE A 142 -9.21 20.32 -14.66
N LEU A 143 -9.75 20.63 -13.47
CA LEU A 143 -10.87 21.55 -13.30
C LEU A 143 -10.53 22.97 -13.79
N THR A 144 -9.36 23.49 -13.43
CA THR A 144 -8.93 24.82 -13.89
C THR A 144 -8.70 24.86 -15.39
N SER A 145 -8.14 23.80 -15.97
CA SER A 145 -7.94 23.70 -17.42
C SER A 145 -9.27 23.66 -18.16
N PHE A 146 -10.26 22.92 -17.66
CA PHE A 146 -11.59 22.85 -18.25
C PHE A 146 -12.31 24.20 -18.15
N CYS A 147 -12.24 24.85 -16.99
CA CYS A 147 -12.86 26.16 -16.76
C CYS A 147 -12.23 27.24 -17.65
N LEU A 148 -10.90 27.26 -17.75
CA LEU A 148 -10.16 28.21 -18.61
C LEU A 148 -10.45 27.97 -20.10
N SER A 149 -10.46 26.70 -20.55
CA SER A 149 -10.78 26.34 -21.93
C SER A 149 -12.21 26.75 -22.29
N PHE A 150 -13.17 26.50 -21.40
CA PHE A 150 -14.55 26.94 -21.57
C PHE A 150 -14.65 28.47 -21.64
N TRP A 151 -13.91 29.19 -20.79
CA TRP A 151 -13.89 30.64 -20.78
C TRP A 151 -13.30 31.22 -22.08
N LEU A 152 -12.18 30.66 -22.57
CA LEU A 152 -11.55 31.07 -23.83
C LEU A 152 -12.42 30.77 -25.06
N MET A 153 -13.20 29.68 -25.03
CA MET A 153 -14.09 29.31 -26.13
C MET A 153 -15.42 30.08 -26.09
N ALA A 154 -15.90 30.44 -24.91
CA ALA A 154 -17.15 31.18 -24.73
C ALA A 154 -16.98 32.71 -24.77
N ALA A 155 -15.77 33.22 -24.58
CA ALA A 155 -15.50 34.65 -24.72
C ALA A 155 -15.38 35.01 -26.21
N PRO A 156 -16.32 35.76 -26.81
CA PRO A 156 -16.12 36.28 -28.16
C PRO A 156 -14.89 37.21 -28.17
N PRO A 157 -14.09 37.24 -29.25
CA PRO A 157 -12.96 38.16 -29.34
C PRO A 157 -13.49 39.59 -29.22
N ILE A 158 -13.11 40.27 -28.15
CA ILE A 158 -13.62 41.59 -27.75
C ILE A 158 -13.45 42.62 -28.88
N GLU A 159 -12.46 42.44 -29.74
CA GLU A 159 -12.19 43.31 -30.88
C GLU A 159 -13.24 43.22 -32.02
N SER A 160 -13.86 42.07 -32.25
CA SER A 160 -14.88 41.93 -33.32
C SER A 160 -16.26 42.48 -32.89
N VAL A 161 -16.49 42.58 -31.58
CA VAL A 161 -17.74 43.10 -30.99
C VAL A 161 -17.75 44.64 -30.95
N LEU A 162 -16.60 45.29 -30.78
CA LEU A 162 -16.52 46.76 -30.73
C LEU A 162 -16.57 47.45 -32.11
N GLY A 163 -16.29 46.74 -33.21
CA GLY A 163 -16.26 47.33 -34.56
C GLY A 163 -17.62 47.36 -35.31
N ASN A 164 -18.66 46.69 -34.82
CA ASN A 164 -19.93 46.53 -35.53
C ASN A 164 -21.12 47.09 -34.71
N PRO A 165 -21.59 48.33 -34.99
CA PRO A 165 -22.72 48.94 -34.28
C PRO A 165 -24.05 48.12 -34.27
N PRO A 166 -24.44 47.34 -35.31
CA PRO A 166 -25.63 46.50 -35.21
C PRO A 166 -25.45 45.29 -34.28
N LEU A 167 -24.21 44.91 -33.98
CA LEU A 167 -23.91 43.81 -33.07
C LEU A 167 -24.09 44.24 -31.62
N VAL A 168 -23.80 45.51 -31.31
CA VAL A 168 -24.03 46.11 -29.97
C VAL A 168 -25.53 46.18 -29.66
N SER A 169 -26.37 46.55 -30.63
CA SER A 169 -27.82 46.58 -30.43
C SER A 169 -28.43 45.17 -30.34
N ALA A 170 -27.90 44.20 -31.10
CA ALA A 170 -28.28 42.79 -30.97
C ALA A 170 -27.85 42.17 -29.62
N MET A 171 -26.67 42.52 -29.12
CA MET A 171 -26.22 42.10 -27.80
C MET A 171 -27.05 42.75 -26.70
N ALA A 172 -27.43 44.02 -26.84
CA ALA A 172 -28.32 44.69 -25.90
C ALA A 172 -29.69 44.02 -25.82
N THR A 173 -30.29 43.62 -26.95
CA THR A 173 -31.57 42.90 -26.94
C THR A 173 -31.45 41.49 -26.37
N ILE A 174 -30.34 40.78 -26.62
CA ILE A 174 -30.05 39.49 -26.00
C ILE A 174 -29.87 39.65 -24.49
N VAL A 175 -29.10 40.63 -24.03
CA VAL A 175 -28.88 40.89 -22.60
C VAL A 175 -30.19 41.25 -21.91
N VAL A 176 -31.01 42.13 -22.51
CA VAL A 176 -32.35 42.43 -21.98
C VAL A 176 -33.23 41.18 -21.97
N GLY A 177 -33.16 40.33 -22.99
CA GLY A 177 -33.87 39.04 -23.03
C GLY A 177 -33.41 38.08 -21.92
N VAL A 178 -32.11 37.99 -21.67
CA VAL A 178 -31.54 37.13 -20.61
C VAL A 178 -31.91 37.68 -19.24
N VAL A 179 -31.82 38.99 -19.02
CA VAL A 179 -32.20 39.62 -17.75
C VAL A 179 -33.69 39.44 -17.49
N THR A 180 -34.54 39.66 -18.49
CA THR A 180 -36.00 39.49 -18.33
C THR A 180 -36.38 38.04 -18.08
N THR A 181 -35.78 37.08 -18.81
CA THR A 181 -36.00 35.64 -18.57
C THR A 181 -35.48 35.18 -17.21
N LEU A 182 -34.33 35.70 -16.76
CA LEU A 182 -33.78 35.41 -15.43
C LEU A 182 -34.68 35.99 -14.33
N VAL A 183 -35.20 37.21 -14.50
CA VAL A 183 -36.13 37.84 -13.56
C VAL A 183 -37.47 37.10 -13.52
N THR A 184 -38.00 36.63 -14.66
CA THR A 184 -39.24 35.83 -14.66
C THR A 184 -39.02 34.46 -14.03
N LEU A 185 -37.87 33.82 -14.27
CA LEU A 185 -37.47 32.58 -13.59
C LEU A 185 -37.36 32.78 -12.08
N LEU A 186 -36.68 33.84 -11.64
CA LEU A 186 -36.55 34.17 -10.22
C LEU A 186 -37.90 34.44 -9.57
N ARG A 187 -38.81 35.16 -10.26
CA ARG A 187 -40.19 35.36 -9.77
C ARG A 187 -40.97 34.06 -9.70
N ALA A 188 -40.86 33.19 -10.70
CA ALA A 188 -41.50 31.88 -10.69
C ALA A 188 -40.97 31.00 -9.55
N VAL A 189 -39.65 30.97 -9.34
CA VAL A 189 -39.00 30.27 -8.23
C VAL A 189 -39.42 30.85 -6.90
N ALA A 190 -39.50 32.19 -6.78
CA ALA A 190 -39.97 32.84 -5.55
C ALA A 190 -41.42 32.48 -5.24
N LEU A 191 -42.30 32.41 -6.25
CA LEU A 191 -43.69 31.98 -6.07
C LEU A 191 -43.80 30.51 -5.67
N VAL A 192 -43.00 29.63 -6.28
CA VAL A 192 -42.95 28.21 -5.90
C VAL A 192 -42.37 28.06 -4.49
N ALA A 193 -41.30 28.77 -4.15
CA ALA A 193 -40.72 28.77 -2.81
C ALA A 193 -41.73 29.29 -1.78
N GLN A 194 -42.43 30.37 -2.08
CA GLN A 194 -43.48 30.91 -1.22
C GLN A 194 -44.66 29.93 -1.08
N ALA A 195 -45.06 29.23 -2.15
CA ALA A 195 -46.10 28.21 -2.11
C ALA A 195 -45.67 26.94 -1.34
N VAL A 196 -44.39 26.56 -1.42
CA VAL A 196 -43.82 25.43 -0.67
C VAL A 196 -43.64 25.79 0.81
N VAL A 197 -43.25 27.03 1.11
CA VAL A 197 -43.11 27.56 2.48
C VAL A 197 -44.46 27.78 3.16
N ALA A 198 -45.47 28.25 2.41
CA ALA A 198 -46.84 28.38 2.91
C ALA A 198 -47.61 27.06 2.93
N GLY A 199 -47.17 26.06 2.17
CA GLY A 199 -47.81 24.75 2.08
C GLY A 199 -47.36 23.80 3.20
N PRO A 200 -48.22 22.86 3.63
CA PRO A 200 -47.86 21.81 4.60
C PRO A 200 -46.72 20.87 4.11
N GLY A 201 -46.34 20.94 2.82
CA GLY A 201 -45.22 20.19 2.24
C GLY A 201 -43.83 20.61 2.74
N CYS A 202 -43.70 21.77 3.38
CA CYS A 202 -42.44 22.21 4.00
C CYS A 202 -41.95 21.25 5.10
N ILE A 203 -42.88 20.60 5.80
CA ILE A 203 -42.59 19.57 6.80
C ILE A 203 -41.97 18.33 6.11
N GLY A 204 -42.47 17.97 4.93
CA GLY A 204 -41.93 16.88 4.12
C GLY A 204 -40.49 17.14 3.67
N LEU A 205 -40.21 18.34 3.15
CA LEU A 205 -38.87 18.72 2.69
C LEU A 205 -37.85 18.80 3.83
N LEU A 206 -38.24 19.37 4.98
CA LEU A 206 -37.40 19.41 6.18
C LEU A 206 -37.12 18.01 6.73
N SER A 207 -38.13 17.13 6.74
CA SER A 207 -37.94 15.74 7.17
C SER A 207 -37.00 14.97 6.23
N TYR A 208 -37.10 15.16 4.92
CA TYR A 208 -36.19 14.57 3.93
C TYR A 208 -34.75 15.05 4.11
N VAL A 209 -34.53 16.37 4.26
CA VAL A 209 -33.19 16.94 4.49
C VAL A 209 -32.61 16.44 5.82
N ALA A 210 -33.42 16.34 6.87
CA ALA A 210 -32.99 15.82 8.17
C ALA A 210 -32.58 14.34 8.07
N VAL A 211 -33.37 13.50 7.39
CA VAL A 211 -33.06 12.08 7.18
C VAL A 211 -31.80 11.91 6.32
N ALA A 212 -31.68 12.67 5.23
CA ALA A 212 -30.49 12.64 4.37
C ALA A 212 -29.23 13.08 5.14
N GLY A 213 -29.33 14.15 5.93
CA GLY A 213 -28.25 14.62 6.80
C GLY A 213 -27.86 13.58 7.87
N ALA A 214 -28.83 12.94 8.51
CA ALA A 214 -28.60 11.88 9.48
C ALA A 214 -27.90 10.66 8.85
N LEU A 215 -28.31 10.26 7.64
CA LEU A 215 -27.67 9.19 6.87
C LEU A 215 -26.22 9.54 6.50
N ALA A 216 -25.97 10.76 6.06
CA ALA A 216 -24.62 11.23 5.74
C ALA A 216 -23.72 11.24 6.99
N MET A 217 -24.22 11.75 8.13
CA MET A 217 -23.49 11.72 9.40
C MET A 217 -23.24 10.30 9.89
N TRP A 218 -24.22 9.40 9.75
CA TRP A 218 -24.06 7.99 10.10
C TRP A 218 -22.99 7.32 9.25
N TRP A 219 -22.98 7.58 7.94
CA TRP A 219 -21.98 7.04 7.02
C TRP A 219 -20.57 7.55 7.33
N ILE A 220 -20.41 8.85 7.60
CA ILE A 220 -19.14 9.44 8.04
C ILE A 220 -18.66 8.80 9.34
N ARG A 221 -19.56 8.63 10.31
CA ARG A 221 -19.25 7.96 11.58
C ARG A 221 -18.87 6.50 11.39
N LEU A 222 -19.46 5.78 10.44
CA LEU A 222 -19.12 4.40 10.11
C LEU A 222 -17.72 4.30 9.47
N VAL A 223 -17.43 5.18 8.52
CA VAL A 223 -16.15 5.23 7.80
C VAL A 223 -15.00 5.64 8.73
N TRP A 224 -15.24 6.57 9.65
CA TRP A 224 -14.24 6.98 10.65
C TRP A 224 -14.15 6.02 11.84
N GLY A 225 -15.29 5.48 12.31
CA GLY A 225 -15.34 4.54 13.43
C GLY A 225 -14.64 3.21 13.14
N ARG A 226 -14.67 2.73 11.88
CA ARG A 226 -13.92 1.53 11.47
C ARG A 226 -12.39 1.72 11.49
N ARG A 227 -11.87 2.95 11.52
CA ARG A 227 -10.44 3.22 11.67
C ARG A 227 -9.97 3.24 13.13
N GLY A 228 -10.91 3.29 14.08
CA GLY A 228 -10.63 3.38 15.52
C GLY A 228 -10.62 2.05 16.27
N LEU A 229 -11.11 0.95 15.68
CA LEU A 229 -11.03 -0.39 16.28
C LEU A 229 -9.64 -1.00 16.06
N ALA A 230 -8.61 -0.33 16.59
CA ALA A 230 -7.36 -0.99 16.89
C ALA A 230 -7.61 -2.01 18.02
N PRO A 231 -7.11 -3.25 17.92
CA PRO A 231 -7.41 -4.30 18.88
C PRO A 231 -6.97 -3.87 20.29
N ARG A 232 -7.94 -3.87 21.20
CA ARG A 232 -7.74 -3.81 22.65
C ARG A 232 -6.74 -4.92 22.99
N ARG A 233 -5.51 -4.56 23.34
CA ARG A 233 -4.55 -5.47 23.96
C ARG A 233 -5.21 -5.93 25.26
N GLU A 234 -5.82 -7.11 25.23
CA GLU A 234 -6.13 -7.85 26.44
C GLU A 234 -4.79 -8.28 27.04
N THR A 235 -4.34 -7.49 28.01
CA THR A 235 -3.38 -7.93 29.02
C THR A 235 -4.17 -8.73 30.04
N LEU A 236 -4.07 -10.06 29.99
CA LEU A 236 -4.13 -11.00 31.11
C LEU A 236 -3.56 -12.35 30.68
#